data_AF-A0A917H8K6-F1
#
_entry.id   AF-A0A917H8K6-F1
#
_cell.length_a   1.000
_cell.length_b   1.000
_cell.length_c   1.000
_cell.angle_alpha   90.00
_cell.angle_beta   90.00
_cell.angle_gamma   90.00
#
_symmetry.space_group_name_H-M   'P 1'
#
loop_
_entity.id
_entity.type
_entity.pdbx_description
1 polymer ?
#
loop_
_entity_poly.entity_id
_entity_poly.type
_entity_poly.pdbx_seq_one_letter_code
_entity_poly.pdbx_strand_id
1 'polypeptide(L)'
;MFWMGLFENPYVDAPAADGVVGSEAHREVGLDLQRKSAVLLQNRQTSAGDRALPLKEGAEVYVLGDFTAETVESYGYDVTDGNTESPADRPSAAGSDHVLISVSARNTGTGAYASDDPATGMNPEHTNPVVLPGVKGLDGQSPYGAADACVAQGAETCTDSGLRFGGSFPWEASSLDFTSMAASGSWEVTPSLDTIQQVMREVDDPSKVILHVYFRQPFVLDEASGLRDAGAIVAGFGMSDTALLDVLSGRVGPQGRMPFALAGTRKAIEEQYSDLPGYAETTDGELFPFGFGLTY
;
A
#
# COMPACT_ATOMS: atom_id res chain seq x y z
N MET A 1 18.15 -15.16 31.12
CA MET A 1 17.91 -16.61 31.16
C MET A 1 17.32 -17.03 32.51
N PHE A 2 17.99 -16.79 33.65
CA PHE A 2 17.42 -17.03 34.99
C PHE A 2 16.09 -16.31 35.25
N TRP A 3 16.00 -15.00 34.95
CA TRP A 3 14.77 -14.23 35.16
C TRP A 3 13.56 -14.69 34.33
N MET A 4 13.78 -15.31 33.16
CA MET A 4 12.70 -15.86 32.34
C MET A 4 12.32 -17.28 32.76
N GLY A 5 12.94 -17.82 33.81
CA GLY A 5 12.65 -19.16 34.34
C GLY A 5 13.06 -20.30 33.41
N LEU A 6 13.95 -20.07 32.43
CA LEU A 6 14.33 -21.08 31.43
C LEU A 6 15.18 -22.23 32.02
N PHE A 7 15.72 -22.08 33.22
CA PHE A 7 16.41 -23.19 33.90
C PHE A 7 15.41 -24.13 34.60
N GLU A 8 14.33 -23.57 35.13
CA GLU A 8 13.24 -24.32 35.76
C GLU A 8 12.26 -24.90 34.72
N ASN A 9 12.02 -24.16 33.63
CA ASN A 9 11.12 -24.52 32.54
C ASN A 9 11.86 -24.46 31.18
N PRO A 10 12.80 -25.38 30.92
CA PRO A 10 13.63 -25.35 29.71
C PRO A 10 12.90 -25.84 28.44
N TYR A 11 11.72 -26.44 28.58
CA TYR A 11 10.98 -27.06 27.48
C TYR A 11 9.64 -26.35 27.23
N VAL A 12 9.18 -26.44 25.98
CA VAL A 12 7.88 -25.92 25.56
C VAL A 12 6.73 -26.76 26.14
N ASP A 13 5.66 -26.09 26.58
CA ASP A 13 4.39 -26.74 26.90
C ASP A 13 3.53 -26.80 25.64
N ALA A 14 3.64 -27.90 24.90
CA ALA A 14 2.90 -28.07 23.64
C ALA A 14 1.37 -28.06 23.82
N PRO A 15 0.78 -28.78 24.81
CA PRO A 15 -0.66 -28.69 25.07
C PRO A 15 -1.16 -27.27 25.38
N ALA A 16 -0.39 -26.46 26.11
CA ALA A 16 -0.77 -25.07 26.37
C ALA A 16 -0.76 -24.23 25.09
N ALA A 17 0.17 -24.49 24.16
CA ALA A 17 0.24 -23.76 22.89
C ALA A 17 -1.04 -23.93 22.06
N ASP A 18 -1.62 -25.13 22.02
CA ASP A 18 -2.85 -25.43 21.26
C ASP A 18 -4.06 -24.60 21.74
N GLY A 19 -4.12 -24.27 23.04
CA GLY A 19 -5.18 -23.42 23.60
C GLY A 19 -4.96 -21.92 23.41
N VAL A 20 -3.73 -21.50 23.13
CA VAL A 20 -3.31 -20.08 23.06
C VAL A 20 -3.24 -19.60 21.61
N VAL A 21 -2.61 -20.40 20.73
CA VAL A 21 -2.37 -20.02 19.34
C VAL A 21 -3.69 -20.01 18.58
N GLY A 22 -4.07 -18.83 18.08
CA GLY A 22 -5.28 -18.65 17.30
C GLY A 22 -6.58 -18.85 18.08
N SER A 23 -6.56 -18.68 19.41
CA SER A 23 -7.76 -18.73 20.25
C SER A 23 -8.80 -17.68 19.85
N GLU A 24 -10.07 -17.95 20.10
CA GLU A 24 -11.19 -17.05 19.78
C GLU A 24 -11.01 -15.68 20.44
N ALA A 25 -10.66 -15.64 21.72
CA ALA A 25 -10.41 -14.40 22.45
C ALA A 25 -9.31 -13.53 21.80
N HIS A 26 -8.21 -14.14 21.31
CA HIS A 26 -7.17 -13.39 20.60
C HIS A 26 -7.64 -12.89 19.22
N ARG A 27 -8.45 -13.70 18.51
CA ARG A 27 -9.02 -13.30 17.22
C ARG A 27 -10.01 -12.13 17.37
N GLU A 28 -10.83 -12.13 18.42
CA GLU A 28 -11.75 -11.02 18.72
C GLU A 28 -11.00 -9.71 18.98
N VAL A 29 -9.94 -9.75 19.80
CA VAL A 29 -9.07 -8.59 20.04
C VAL A 29 -8.40 -8.15 18.74
N GLY A 30 -7.88 -9.08 17.95
CA GLY A 30 -7.26 -8.79 16.66
C GLY A 30 -8.22 -8.10 15.68
N LEU A 31 -9.47 -8.57 15.62
CA LEU A 31 -10.50 -8.02 14.75
C LEU A 31 -10.92 -6.60 15.20
N ASP A 32 -11.06 -6.38 16.50
CA ASP A 32 -11.32 -5.04 17.06
C ASP A 32 -10.18 -4.05 16.76
N LEU A 33 -8.92 -4.48 16.89
CA LEU A 33 -7.77 -3.65 16.53
C LEU A 33 -7.73 -3.30 15.04
N GLN A 34 -8.08 -4.24 14.16
CA GLN A 34 -8.17 -3.97 12.73
C GLN A 34 -9.23 -2.90 12.42
N ARG A 35 -10.42 -3.00 13.00
CA ARG A 35 -11.49 -1.97 12.85
C ARG A 35 -11.01 -0.60 13.33
N LYS A 36 -10.32 -0.56 14.47
CA LYS A 36 -9.73 0.66 15.05
C LYS A 36 -8.62 1.27 14.19
N SER A 37 -7.94 0.46 13.37
CA SER A 37 -6.84 0.90 12.52
C SER A 37 -7.29 1.58 11.23
N ALA A 38 -8.54 1.39 10.79
CA ALA A 38 -9.05 1.98 9.56
C ALA A 38 -9.12 3.51 9.64
N VAL A 39 -8.49 4.19 8.68
CA VAL A 39 -8.45 5.66 8.62
C VAL A 39 -9.25 6.15 7.43
N LEU A 40 -10.33 6.88 7.68
CA LEU A 40 -11.10 7.53 6.63
C LEU A 40 -10.38 8.82 6.20
N LEU A 41 -9.85 8.84 4.98
CA LEU A 41 -9.10 9.98 4.43
C LEU A 41 -10.00 10.95 3.66
N GLN A 42 -11.00 10.42 2.96
CA GLN A 42 -11.92 11.20 2.15
C GLN A 42 -13.31 10.61 2.24
N ASN A 43 -14.34 11.46 2.33
CA ASN A 43 -15.75 11.08 2.24
C ASN A 43 -16.56 12.22 1.63
N ARG A 44 -16.62 12.26 0.29
CA ARG A 44 -17.26 13.32 -0.50
C ARG A 44 -18.78 13.19 -0.46
N GLN A 45 -19.45 14.30 -0.75
CA GLN A 45 -20.88 14.28 -0.98
C GLN A 45 -21.15 13.68 -2.37
N THR A 46 -22.14 12.81 -2.47
CA THR A 46 -22.57 12.19 -3.71
C THR A 46 -23.50 13.13 -4.48
N SER A 47 -23.72 12.83 -5.76
CA SER A 47 -24.69 13.54 -6.60
C SER A 47 -26.12 13.53 -6.01
N ALA A 48 -26.46 12.53 -5.20
CA ALA A 48 -27.72 12.42 -4.48
C ALA A 48 -27.80 13.28 -3.20
N GLY A 49 -26.70 13.91 -2.78
CA GLY A 49 -26.64 14.78 -1.60
C GLY A 49 -26.22 14.08 -0.30
N ASP A 50 -26.08 12.75 -0.30
CA ASP A 50 -25.57 11.96 0.83
C ASP A 50 -24.03 11.91 0.84
N ARG A 51 -23.41 11.26 1.84
CA ARG A 51 -21.97 10.94 1.81
C ARG A 51 -21.73 9.59 1.12
N ALA A 52 -20.53 9.39 0.56
CA ALA A 52 -20.15 8.13 -0.10
C ALA A 52 -20.11 6.93 0.87
N LEU A 53 -19.72 7.17 2.12
CA LEU A 53 -19.81 6.21 3.23
C LEU A 53 -20.64 6.79 4.39
N PRO A 54 -21.34 5.93 5.17
CA PRO A 54 -21.36 4.46 5.10
C PRO A 54 -22.18 3.91 3.92
N LEU A 55 -21.91 2.66 3.54
CA LEU A 55 -22.62 1.93 2.48
C LEU A 55 -24.08 1.68 2.90
N LYS A 56 -25.01 1.84 1.96
CA LYS A 56 -26.45 1.62 2.20
C LYS A 56 -26.80 0.14 2.13
N GLU A 57 -27.61 -0.34 3.07
CA GLU A 57 -28.10 -1.72 3.07
C GLU A 57 -28.80 -2.07 1.74
N GLY A 58 -28.56 -3.29 1.22
CA GLY A 58 -29.18 -3.76 -0.02
C GLY A 58 -28.70 -3.08 -1.31
N ALA A 59 -27.59 -2.33 -1.26
CA ALA A 59 -27.02 -1.69 -2.44
C ALA A 59 -26.38 -2.70 -3.42
N GLU A 60 -26.39 -2.36 -4.71
CA GLU A 60 -25.62 -3.07 -5.73
C GLU A 60 -24.14 -2.64 -5.65
N VAL A 61 -23.27 -3.59 -5.32
CA VAL A 61 -21.85 -3.35 -5.03
C VAL A 61 -20.97 -4.06 -6.06
N TYR A 62 -20.15 -3.29 -6.76
CA TYR A 62 -19.06 -3.85 -7.56
C TYR A 62 -17.80 -3.97 -6.69
N VAL A 63 -17.10 -5.10 -6.76
CA VAL A 63 -15.85 -5.32 -6.01
C VAL A 63 -14.67 -5.53 -6.96
N LEU A 64 -13.51 -4.99 -6.59
CA LEU A 64 -12.25 -5.17 -7.31
C LEU A 64 -11.06 -5.16 -6.34
N GLY A 65 -10.09 -6.03 -6.60
CA GLY A 65 -8.91 -6.22 -5.75
C GLY A 65 -9.20 -7.18 -4.61
N ASP A 66 -8.52 -6.96 -3.47
CA ASP A 66 -8.52 -7.87 -2.31
C ASP A 66 -9.86 -7.94 -1.52
N PHE A 67 -11.01 -7.69 -2.16
CA PHE A 67 -12.32 -7.94 -1.56
C PHE A 67 -12.85 -9.32 -1.96
N THR A 68 -13.27 -10.11 -0.98
CA THR A 68 -13.92 -11.39 -1.20
C THR A 68 -15.43 -11.20 -1.40
N ALA A 69 -15.96 -11.56 -2.58
CA ALA A 69 -17.38 -11.39 -2.90
C ALA A 69 -18.31 -12.03 -1.85
N GLU A 70 -18.03 -13.27 -1.43
CA GLU A 70 -18.81 -13.97 -0.39
C GLU A 70 -18.87 -13.19 0.93
N THR A 71 -17.76 -12.55 1.33
CA THR A 71 -17.75 -11.72 2.54
C THR A 71 -18.63 -10.48 2.36
N VAL A 72 -18.57 -9.81 1.20
CA VAL A 72 -19.40 -8.63 0.90
C VAL A 72 -20.88 -9.02 0.85
N GLU A 73 -21.24 -10.12 0.20
CA GLU A 73 -22.60 -10.66 0.16
C GLU A 73 -23.16 -10.96 1.56
N SER A 74 -22.31 -11.46 2.48
CA SER A 74 -22.72 -11.73 3.87
C SER A 74 -23.17 -10.48 4.66
N TYR A 75 -22.87 -9.28 4.16
CA TYR A 75 -23.34 -8.00 4.71
C TYR A 75 -24.68 -7.55 4.12
N GLY A 76 -25.26 -8.30 3.18
CA GLY A 76 -26.55 -8.01 2.56
C GLY A 76 -26.46 -7.09 1.34
N TYR A 77 -25.35 -7.14 0.61
CA TYR A 77 -25.15 -6.43 -0.65
C TYR A 77 -25.30 -7.38 -1.84
N ASP A 78 -25.81 -6.87 -2.97
CA ASP A 78 -25.84 -7.61 -4.23
C ASP A 78 -24.52 -7.37 -4.97
N VAL A 79 -23.68 -8.40 -5.09
CA VAL A 79 -22.28 -8.23 -5.51
C VAL A 79 -22.05 -8.58 -6.97
N THR A 80 -21.38 -7.69 -7.69
CA THR A 80 -20.72 -8.01 -8.97
C THR A 80 -19.21 -8.09 -8.75
N ASP A 81 -18.64 -9.28 -8.96
CA ASP A 81 -17.21 -9.50 -8.77
C ASP A 81 -16.41 -9.17 -10.04
N GLY A 82 -15.58 -8.13 -9.93
CA GLY A 82 -14.65 -7.70 -10.96
C GLY A 82 -13.33 -8.46 -10.99
N ASN A 83 -13.07 -9.34 -10.02
CA ASN A 83 -11.83 -10.10 -9.93
C ASN A 83 -11.87 -11.28 -10.90
N THR A 84 -11.26 -11.07 -12.08
CA THR A 84 -11.18 -12.07 -13.14
C THR A 84 -9.72 -12.33 -13.50
N GLU A 85 -9.40 -13.55 -13.92
CA GLU A 85 -8.05 -13.94 -14.35
C GLU A 85 -7.55 -13.11 -15.55
N SER A 86 -8.48 -12.68 -16.40
CA SER A 86 -8.21 -11.89 -17.60
C SER A 86 -9.03 -10.59 -17.56
N PRO A 87 -8.39 -9.42 -17.70
CA PRO A 87 -9.10 -8.14 -17.75
C PRO A 87 -10.19 -8.04 -18.83
N ALA A 88 -10.10 -8.86 -19.89
CA ALA A 88 -11.08 -8.90 -20.97
C ALA A 88 -12.41 -9.56 -20.57
N ASP A 89 -12.39 -10.42 -19.55
CA ASP A 89 -13.56 -11.15 -19.07
C ASP A 89 -14.25 -10.44 -17.88
N ARG A 90 -13.65 -9.33 -17.42
CA ARG A 90 -14.17 -8.53 -16.29
C ARG A 90 -15.55 -7.97 -16.61
N PRO A 91 -16.57 -8.19 -15.75
CA PRO A 91 -17.86 -7.54 -15.90
C PRO A 91 -17.73 -6.02 -15.74
N SER A 92 -18.60 -5.25 -16.40
CA SER A 92 -18.60 -3.80 -16.23
C SER A 92 -19.08 -3.40 -14.84
N ALA A 93 -18.52 -2.32 -14.29
CA ALA A 93 -18.99 -1.69 -13.06
C ALA A 93 -20.14 -0.67 -13.29
N ALA A 94 -20.56 -0.50 -14.54
CA ALA A 94 -21.65 0.41 -14.89
C ALA A 94 -22.97 -0.01 -14.22
N GLY A 95 -23.68 0.96 -13.66
CA GLY A 95 -24.98 0.73 -13.02
C GLY A 95 -24.93 0.47 -11.51
N SER A 96 -23.77 0.09 -10.95
CA SER A 96 -23.65 -0.16 -9.51
C SER A 96 -23.92 1.09 -8.66
N ASP A 97 -24.45 0.88 -7.46
CA ASP A 97 -24.65 1.93 -6.46
C ASP A 97 -23.32 2.36 -5.83
N HIS A 98 -22.46 1.37 -5.55
CA HIS A 98 -21.13 1.56 -4.98
C HIS A 98 -20.10 0.66 -5.67
N VAL A 99 -18.86 1.14 -5.72
CA VAL A 99 -17.71 0.39 -6.24
C VAL A 99 -16.64 0.34 -5.18
N LEU A 100 -16.32 -0.85 -4.69
CA LEU A 100 -15.27 -1.08 -3.71
C LEU A 100 -14.01 -1.52 -4.45
N ILE A 101 -12.96 -0.71 -4.39
CA ILE A 101 -11.66 -1.02 -4.99
C ILE A 101 -10.64 -1.11 -3.87
N SER A 102 -10.03 -2.29 -3.69
CA SER A 102 -8.90 -2.48 -2.77
C SER A 102 -7.60 -2.48 -3.57
N VAL A 103 -6.72 -1.53 -3.30
CA VAL A 103 -5.46 -1.34 -4.02
C VAL A 103 -4.29 -1.66 -3.10
N SER A 104 -3.36 -2.46 -3.59
CA SER A 104 -2.05 -2.70 -2.98
C SER A 104 -0.92 -2.41 -3.97
N ALA A 105 0.25 -2.08 -3.44
CA ALA A 105 1.47 -1.98 -4.23
C ALA A 105 2.60 -2.74 -3.51
N ARG A 106 3.37 -3.52 -4.27
CA ARG A 106 4.47 -4.34 -3.74
C ARG A 106 5.64 -4.38 -4.70
N ASN A 107 6.81 -4.72 -4.19
CA ASN A 107 7.98 -4.96 -5.02
C ASN A 107 8.00 -6.38 -5.58
N THR A 108 8.39 -6.51 -6.84
CA THR A 108 8.54 -7.79 -7.56
C THR A 108 9.81 -7.76 -8.41
N GLY A 109 10.27 -8.93 -8.87
CA GLY A 109 11.37 -9.01 -9.85
C GLY A 109 12.78 -8.67 -9.37
N THR A 110 12.98 -8.24 -8.13
CA THR A 110 14.29 -7.73 -7.66
C THR A 110 15.30 -8.78 -7.24
N GLY A 111 14.90 -10.05 -7.13
CA GLY A 111 15.81 -11.15 -6.82
C GLY A 111 16.89 -11.42 -7.88
N ALA A 112 16.72 -10.89 -9.10
CA ALA A 112 17.69 -11.00 -10.19
C ALA A 112 18.73 -9.87 -10.24
N TYR A 113 18.61 -8.85 -9.37
CA TYR A 113 19.55 -7.74 -9.33
C TYR A 113 20.96 -8.20 -8.92
N ALA A 114 21.99 -7.76 -9.66
CA ALA A 114 23.39 -7.96 -9.30
C ALA A 114 24.19 -6.66 -9.49
N SER A 115 24.93 -6.22 -8.46
CA SER A 115 25.67 -4.95 -8.51
C SER A 115 26.75 -4.90 -9.58
N ASP A 116 27.40 -6.02 -9.87
CA ASP A 116 28.50 -6.13 -10.84
C ASP A 116 28.05 -6.43 -12.28
N ASP A 117 26.75 -6.67 -12.48
CA ASP A 117 26.21 -7.02 -13.79
C ASP A 117 25.92 -5.76 -14.66
N PRO A 118 26.36 -5.72 -15.93
CA PRO A 118 26.16 -4.55 -16.81
C PRO A 118 24.71 -4.20 -17.14
N ALA A 119 23.77 -5.15 -17.03
CA ALA A 119 22.37 -4.93 -17.34
C ALA A 119 21.57 -4.47 -16.10
N THR A 120 22.08 -4.72 -14.89
CA THR A 120 21.44 -4.33 -13.64
C THR A 120 22.27 -3.28 -12.88
N GLY A 121 23.22 -3.68 -12.04
CA GLY A 121 23.94 -2.76 -11.16
C GLY A 121 24.95 -1.84 -11.86
N MET A 122 25.63 -2.31 -12.89
CA MET A 122 26.61 -1.53 -13.67
C MET A 122 26.00 -0.88 -14.92
N ASN A 123 24.67 -0.74 -14.97
CA ASN A 123 23.99 -0.12 -16.10
C ASN A 123 24.24 1.40 -16.15
N PRO A 124 24.88 1.94 -17.20
CA PRO A 124 25.18 3.37 -17.32
C PRO A 124 23.95 4.26 -17.49
N GLU A 125 22.79 3.71 -17.81
CA GLU A 125 21.51 4.45 -17.86
C GLU A 125 20.96 4.76 -16.46
N HIS A 126 21.47 4.09 -15.43
CA HIS A 126 21.05 4.26 -14.04
C HIS A 126 22.24 4.66 -13.16
N THR A 127 22.50 5.96 -13.09
CA THR A 127 23.57 6.52 -12.26
C THR A 127 23.06 6.83 -10.86
N ASN A 128 23.94 6.62 -9.87
CA ASN A 128 23.67 6.92 -8.48
C ASN A 128 24.01 8.40 -8.20
N PRO A 129 23.06 9.24 -7.78
CA PRO A 129 23.29 10.66 -7.53
C PRO A 129 24.05 10.92 -6.21
N VAL A 130 24.28 9.91 -5.37
CA VAL A 130 24.96 10.04 -4.08
C VAL A 130 26.43 10.41 -4.27
N VAL A 131 26.85 11.49 -3.58
CA VAL A 131 28.23 11.93 -3.52
C VAL A 131 28.77 11.73 -2.11
N LEU A 132 29.79 10.90 -1.95
CA LEU A 132 30.50 10.72 -0.69
C LEU A 132 32.01 10.83 -0.92
N PRO A 133 32.64 11.98 -0.58
CA PRO A 133 34.05 12.22 -0.86
C PRO A 133 34.96 11.12 -0.31
N GLY A 134 35.85 10.60 -1.16
CA GLY A 134 36.80 9.55 -0.80
C GLY A 134 36.25 8.13 -0.88
N VAL A 135 34.97 7.95 -1.22
CA VAL A 135 34.36 6.63 -1.45
C VAL A 135 34.22 6.38 -2.95
N LYS A 136 34.89 5.34 -3.45
CA LYS A 136 34.87 4.96 -4.87
C LYS A 136 33.45 4.54 -5.28
N GLY A 137 33.00 5.01 -6.45
CA GLY A 137 31.66 4.71 -6.97
C GLY A 137 30.54 5.59 -6.40
N LEU A 138 30.84 6.51 -5.48
CA LEU A 138 29.89 7.51 -4.93
C LEU A 138 30.34 8.93 -5.31
N ASP A 139 30.45 9.19 -6.61
CA ASP A 139 30.81 10.49 -7.19
C ASP A 139 29.61 11.22 -7.82
N GLY A 140 28.40 10.71 -7.61
CA GLY A 140 27.17 11.23 -8.19
C GLY A 140 26.98 10.93 -9.67
N GLN A 141 27.89 10.20 -10.32
CA GLN A 141 27.88 9.92 -11.76
C GLN A 141 28.11 8.44 -12.11
N SER A 142 28.60 7.66 -11.16
CA SER A 142 28.83 6.23 -11.32
C SER A 142 27.50 5.43 -11.28
N PRO A 143 27.42 4.27 -11.95
CA PRO A 143 26.29 3.35 -11.83
C PRO A 143 26.03 2.91 -10.38
N TYR A 144 24.79 2.49 -10.08
CA TYR A 144 24.39 2.09 -8.72
C TYR A 144 25.27 1.01 -8.07
N GLY A 145 25.73 0.02 -8.85
CA GLY A 145 26.60 -1.04 -8.35
C GLY A 145 28.08 -0.67 -8.21
N ALA A 146 28.49 0.52 -8.67
CA ALA A 146 29.91 0.91 -8.72
C ALA A 146 30.58 1.05 -7.35
N ALA A 147 29.79 1.28 -6.31
CA ALA A 147 30.26 1.41 -4.93
C ALA A 147 30.30 0.06 -4.18
N ASP A 148 29.78 -1.02 -4.76
CA ASP A 148 29.81 -2.33 -4.14
C ASP A 148 31.25 -2.81 -3.93
N ALA A 149 31.51 -3.56 -2.85
CA ALA A 149 32.84 -4.04 -2.49
C ALA A 149 33.52 -4.86 -3.60
N CYS A 150 32.80 -5.70 -4.34
CA CYS A 150 33.37 -6.51 -5.41
C CYS A 150 33.79 -5.64 -6.61
N VAL A 151 33.01 -4.59 -6.93
CA VAL A 151 33.27 -3.68 -8.06
C VAL A 151 34.34 -2.64 -7.69
N ALA A 152 34.19 -1.98 -6.54
CA ALA A 152 35.07 -0.92 -6.10
C ALA A 152 36.44 -1.44 -5.65
N GLN A 153 36.48 -2.58 -4.96
CA GLN A 153 37.67 -3.07 -4.25
C GLN A 153 38.14 -4.47 -4.71
N GLY A 154 37.42 -5.13 -5.62
CA GLY A 154 37.77 -6.49 -6.07
C GLY A 154 37.57 -7.56 -4.99
N ALA A 155 36.64 -7.35 -4.05
CA ALA A 155 36.26 -8.36 -3.07
C ALA A 155 35.72 -9.64 -3.74
N GLU A 156 35.89 -10.79 -3.09
CA GLU A 156 35.47 -12.10 -3.63
C GLU A 156 33.96 -12.22 -3.83
N THR A 157 33.16 -11.47 -3.06
CA THR A 157 31.69 -11.49 -3.12
C THR A 157 31.14 -10.08 -3.03
N CYS A 158 30.12 -9.78 -3.85
CA CYS A 158 29.39 -8.53 -3.77
C CYS A 158 28.43 -8.52 -2.55
N THR A 159 28.08 -7.34 -2.05
CA THR A 159 27.30 -7.20 -0.81
C THR A 159 25.78 -7.29 -1.02
N ASP A 160 25.31 -7.07 -2.25
CA ASP A 160 23.91 -6.87 -2.59
C ASP A 160 23.42 -7.73 -3.78
N SER A 161 24.16 -8.76 -4.18
CA SER A 161 23.71 -9.72 -5.20
C SER A 161 22.45 -10.48 -4.73
N GLY A 162 21.32 -10.17 -5.35
CA GLY A 162 19.99 -10.64 -4.97
C GLY A 162 19.41 -9.80 -3.83
N LEU A 163 18.51 -8.87 -4.17
CA LEU A 163 17.72 -8.10 -3.21
C LEU A 163 16.68 -9.02 -2.55
N ARG A 164 17.13 -9.83 -1.58
CA ARG A 164 16.32 -10.88 -0.93
C ARG A 164 15.22 -10.34 -0.02
N PHE A 165 15.31 -9.07 0.39
CA PHE A 165 14.31 -8.41 1.24
C PHE A 165 13.54 -7.33 0.46
N GLY A 166 12.76 -7.76 -0.53
CA GLY A 166 11.54 -7.09 -0.99
C GLY A 166 11.61 -5.58 -1.27
N GLY A 167 12.78 -5.07 -1.62
CA GLY A 167 12.98 -3.68 -2.06
C GLY A 167 12.76 -3.56 -3.56
N SER A 168 12.67 -2.33 -4.04
CA SER A 168 12.70 -1.99 -5.47
C SER A 168 14.12 -2.05 -6.02
N PHE A 169 14.26 -1.91 -7.34
CA PHE A 169 15.55 -1.55 -7.91
C PHE A 169 16.05 -0.23 -7.30
N PRO A 170 17.37 -0.03 -7.18
CA PRO A 170 17.92 1.16 -6.53
C PRO A 170 17.44 2.49 -7.16
N TRP A 171 17.29 2.53 -8.49
CA TRP A 171 16.79 3.71 -9.21
C TRP A 171 15.27 3.90 -9.13
N GLU A 172 14.52 2.94 -8.59
CA GLU A 172 13.06 3.00 -8.39
C GLU A 172 12.68 3.11 -6.90
N ALA A 173 13.66 3.26 -6.00
CA ALA A 173 13.45 3.31 -4.55
C ALA A 173 12.61 4.51 -4.09
N SER A 174 12.64 5.60 -4.85
CA SER A 174 11.86 6.81 -4.61
C SER A 174 10.57 6.88 -5.44
N SER A 175 10.22 5.82 -6.19
CA SER A 175 8.96 5.72 -6.93
C SER A 175 7.85 5.29 -5.98
N LEU A 176 7.32 6.23 -5.20
CA LEU A 176 6.25 5.98 -4.22
C LEU A 176 4.87 6.44 -4.68
N ASP A 177 4.76 7.08 -5.84
CA ASP A 177 3.49 7.42 -6.49
C ASP A 177 2.95 6.30 -7.37
N PHE A 178 1.63 6.16 -7.44
CA PHE A 178 0.97 5.06 -8.15
C PHE A 178 1.24 5.06 -9.64
N THR A 179 1.33 6.24 -10.26
CA THR A 179 1.66 6.36 -11.69
C THR A 179 3.05 5.82 -11.99
N SER A 180 4.08 6.26 -11.24
CA SER A 180 5.45 5.77 -11.45
C SER A 180 5.60 4.30 -11.08
N MET A 181 4.98 3.84 -9.98
CA MET A 181 4.99 2.42 -9.60
C MET A 181 4.36 1.53 -10.67
N ALA A 182 3.24 1.94 -11.27
CA ALA A 182 2.58 1.17 -12.33
C ALA A 182 3.44 1.04 -13.62
N ALA A 183 4.34 1.99 -13.86
CA ALA A 183 5.25 1.99 -15.01
C ALA A 183 6.64 1.40 -14.72
N SER A 184 6.91 1.02 -13.47
CA SER A 184 8.23 0.57 -13.00
C SER A 184 8.48 -0.92 -13.25
N GLY A 185 9.76 -1.31 -13.30
CA GLY A 185 10.14 -2.72 -13.48
C GLY A 185 10.14 -3.54 -12.19
N SER A 186 10.25 -2.90 -11.03
CA SER A 186 10.31 -3.57 -9.71
C SER A 186 9.11 -3.30 -8.80
N TRP A 187 8.06 -2.68 -9.32
CA TRP A 187 6.81 -2.44 -8.61
C TRP A 187 5.65 -3.11 -9.34
N GLU A 188 4.69 -3.59 -8.56
CA GLU A 188 3.42 -4.10 -9.04
C GLU A 188 2.30 -3.45 -8.24
N VAL A 189 1.40 -2.76 -8.94
CA VAL A 189 0.15 -2.23 -8.39
C VAL A 189 -0.96 -3.22 -8.73
N THR A 190 -1.71 -3.65 -7.72
CA THR A 190 -2.79 -4.65 -7.86
C THR A 190 -4.09 -4.12 -7.25
N PRO A 191 -5.21 -4.12 -8.00
CA PRO A 191 -5.32 -4.35 -9.45
C PRO A 191 -4.47 -3.35 -10.26
N SER A 192 -4.24 -3.62 -11.55
CA SER A 192 -3.44 -2.68 -12.36
C SER A 192 -4.10 -1.30 -12.41
N LEU A 193 -3.28 -0.25 -12.43
CA LEU A 193 -3.77 1.13 -12.45
C LEU A 193 -4.72 1.38 -13.63
N ASP A 194 -4.41 0.83 -14.80
CA ASP A 194 -5.27 0.89 -15.99
C ASP A 194 -6.66 0.29 -15.74
N THR A 195 -6.73 -0.84 -15.04
CA THR A 195 -8.01 -1.50 -14.69
C THR A 195 -8.81 -0.65 -13.73
N ILE A 196 -8.16 -0.08 -12.71
CA ILE A 196 -8.81 0.81 -11.74
C ILE A 196 -9.37 2.04 -12.46
N GLN A 197 -8.56 2.69 -13.30
CA GLN A 197 -8.98 3.85 -14.10
C GLN A 197 -10.10 3.50 -15.10
N GLN A 198 -10.11 2.27 -15.64
CA GLN A 198 -11.22 1.80 -16.46
C GLN A 198 -12.52 1.70 -15.65
N VAL A 199 -12.48 1.05 -14.49
CA VAL A 199 -13.65 0.92 -13.60
C VAL A 199 -14.17 2.29 -13.17
N MET A 200 -13.28 3.21 -12.77
CA MET A 200 -13.67 4.58 -12.40
C MET A 200 -14.36 5.34 -13.54
N ARG A 201 -14.00 5.05 -14.80
CA ARG A 201 -14.66 5.62 -15.99
C ARG A 201 -16.01 4.99 -16.30
N GLU A 202 -16.23 3.73 -15.94
CA GLU A 202 -17.48 2.99 -16.23
C GLU A 202 -18.65 3.41 -15.34
N VAL A 203 -18.38 3.98 -14.16
CA VAL A 203 -19.38 4.20 -13.11
C VAL A 203 -20.10 5.55 -13.23
N ASP A 204 -19.68 6.38 -14.20
CA ASP A 204 -20.18 7.71 -14.56
C ASP A 204 -20.18 8.78 -13.44
N ASP A 205 -20.15 8.37 -12.17
CA ASP A 205 -20.09 9.21 -10.98
C ASP A 205 -18.98 8.72 -10.04
N PRO A 206 -17.81 9.40 -10.00
CA PRO A 206 -16.69 8.98 -9.16
C PRO A 206 -17.01 9.07 -7.67
N SER A 207 -18.06 9.79 -7.25
CA SER A 207 -18.50 9.84 -5.86
C SER A 207 -19.04 8.50 -5.33
N LYS A 208 -19.34 7.56 -6.22
CA LYS A 208 -19.74 6.18 -5.89
C LYS A 208 -18.56 5.24 -5.67
N VAL A 209 -17.34 5.67 -5.98
CA VAL A 209 -16.13 4.85 -5.84
C VAL A 209 -15.58 4.99 -4.42
N ILE A 210 -15.41 3.86 -3.75
CA ILE A 210 -14.82 3.74 -2.42
C ILE A 210 -13.48 3.03 -2.63
N LEU A 211 -12.42 3.79 -2.45
CA LEU A 211 -11.05 3.30 -2.60
C LEU A 211 -10.50 2.91 -1.23
N HIS A 212 -10.23 1.62 -1.04
CA HIS A 212 -9.37 1.13 0.02
C HIS A 212 -7.93 1.05 -0.50
N VAL A 213 -6.98 1.63 0.22
CA VAL A 213 -5.55 1.54 -0.11
C VAL A 213 -4.84 0.85 1.04
N TYR A 214 -4.20 -0.28 0.75
CA TYR A 214 -3.34 -0.96 1.71
C TYR A 214 -1.97 -0.26 1.79
N PHE A 215 -1.81 0.59 2.80
CA PHE A 215 -0.57 1.30 3.07
C PHE A 215 0.39 0.42 3.89
N ARG A 216 1.23 -0.34 3.18
CA ARG A 216 2.42 -0.97 3.79
C ARG A 216 3.58 0.02 4.02
N GLN A 217 3.50 1.18 3.38
CA GLN A 217 4.44 2.30 3.44
C GLN A 217 3.74 3.58 2.93
N PRO A 218 4.29 4.80 3.12
CA PRO A 218 3.61 6.05 2.76
C PRO A 218 3.63 6.31 1.24
N PHE A 219 2.71 5.69 0.50
CA PHE A 219 2.53 5.94 -0.94
C PHE A 219 1.98 7.34 -1.23
N VAL A 220 2.30 7.88 -2.39
CA VAL A 220 1.73 9.12 -2.90
C VAL A 220 0.53 8.78 -3.78
N LEU A 221 -0.65 9.23 -3.37
CA LEU A 221 -1.82 9.25 -4.25
C LEU A 221 -1.61 10.38 -5.25
N ASP A 222 -0.89 10.23 -6.35
CA ASP A 222 -0.63 11.33 -7.27
C ASP A 222 -1.86 11.69 -8.12
N GLU A 223 -1.93 12.92 -8.63
CA GLU A 223 -3.07 13.40 -9.43
C GLU A 223 -3.24 12.61 -10.74
N ALA A 224 -2.13 12.23 -11.39
CA ALA A 224 -2.16 11.52 -12.66
C ALA A 224 -2.74 10.10 -12.55
N SER A 225 -2.65 9.48 -11.36
CA SER A 225 -3.26 8.18 -11.09
C SER A 225 -4.80 8.22 -11.14
N GLY A 226 -5.42 9.38 -10.92
CA GLY A 226 -6.88 9.54 -10.81
C GLY A 226 -7.49 8.98 -9.50
N LEU A 227 -6.70 8.31 -8.66
CA LEU A 227 -7.19 7.68 -7.43
C LEU A 227 -7.80 8.67 -6.43
N ARG A 228 -7.34 9.94 -6.46
CA ARG A 228 -7.89 11.03 -5.64
C ARG A 228 -9.35 11.35 -5.94
N ASP A 229 -9.87 10.95 -7.09
CA ASP A 229 -11.22 11.30 -7.52
C ASP A 229 -12.31 10.48 -6.84
N ALA A 230 -11.95 9.34 -6.24
CA ALA A 230 -12.86 8.46 -5.53
C ALA A 230 -13.72 9.20 -4.49
N GLY A 231 -15.01 8.88 -4.40
CA GLY A 231 -15.93 9.45 -3.43
C GLY A 231 -15.47 9.27 -1.98
N ALA A 232 -14.95 8.09 -1.66
CA ALA A 232 -14.29 7.85 -0.38
C ALA A 232 -12.92 7.22 -0.55
N ILE A 233 -12.02 7.52 0.37
CA ILE A 233 -10.69 6.90 0.47
C ILE A 233 -10.49 6.42 1.90
N VAL A 234 -10.18 5.14 2.06
CA VAL A 234 -9.90 4.49 3.34
C VAL A 234 -8.49 3.93 3.30
N ALA A 235 -7.63 4.37 4.22
CA ALA A 235 -6.32 3.77 4.41
C ALA A 235 -6.43 2.56 5.35
N GLY A 236 -5.89 1.43 4.89
CA GLY A 236 -5.76 0.22 5.68
C GLY A 236 -4.31 -0.20 5.90
N PHE A 237 -4.07 -0.94 6.99
CA PHE A 237 -2.74 -1.35 7.45
C PHE A 237 -2.70 -2.87 7.72
N GLY A 238 -3.21 -3.66 6.76
CA GLY A 238 -3.27 -5.12 6.87
C GLY A 238 -4.51 -5.59 7.63
N MET A 239 -5.68 -5.14 7.17
CA MET A 239 -6.98 -5.51 7.73
C MET A 239 -7.64 -6.61 6.93
N SER A 240 -8.47 -7.41 7.60
CA SER A 240 -9.38 -8.35 6.96
C SER A 240 -10.59 -7.65 6.35
N ASP A 241 -11.19 -8.28 5.33
CA ASP A 241 -12.43 -7.83 4.70
C ASP A 241 -13.55 -7.60 5.71
N THR A 242 -13.68 -8.49 6.71
CA THR A 242 -14.67 -8.34 7.78
C THR A 242 -14.46 -7.06 8.57
N ALA A 243 -13.22 -6.75 8.98
CA ALA A 243 -12.93 -5.50 9.70
C ALA A 243 -13.18 -4.27 8.83
N LEU A 244 -12.77 -4.32 7.56
CA LEU A 244 -12.98 -3.25 6.60
C LEU A 244 -14.47 -3.01 6.37
N LEU A 245 -15.25 -4.06 6.08
CA LEU A 245 -16.70 -3.97 5.83
C LEU A 245 -17.50 -3.54 7.06
N ASP A 246 -17.10 -3.92 8.27
CA ASP A 246 -17.70 -3.38 9.50
C ASP A 246 -17.57 -1.86 9.57
N VAL A 247 -16.44 -1.32 9.10
CA VAL A 247 -16.25 0.12 8.96
C VAL A 247 -17.09 0.64 7.80
N LEU A 248 -16.89 0.15 6.57
CA LEU A 248 -17.57 0.68 5.38
C LEU A 248 -19.11 0.67 5.48
N SER A 249 -19.70 -0.35 6.11
CA SER A 249 -21.15 -0.47 6.35
C SER A 249 -21.68 0.41 7.48
N GLY A 250 -20.80 1.04 8.27
CA GLY A 250 -21.19 1.86 9.41
C GLY A 250 -21.54 1.08 10.68
N ARG A 251 -21.36 -0.25 10.71
CA ARG A 251 -21.49 -1.04 11.95
C ARG A 251 -20.53 -0.55 13.03
N VAL A 252 -19.35 -0.09 12.62
CA VAL A 252 -18.37 0.62 13.46
C VAL A 252 -17.92 1.90 12.76
N GLY A 253 -17.87 3.01 13.49
CA GLY A 253 -17.34 4.27 12.94
C GLY A 253 -15.82 4.24 12.77
N PRO A 254 -15.26 4.81 11.69
CA PRO A 254 -13.82 4.93 11.53
C PRO A 254 -13.26 5.84 12.62
N GLN A 255 -12.18 5.39 13.25
CA GLN A 255 -11.52 6.12 14.34
C GLN A 255 -10.00 6.15 14.21
N GLY A 256 -9.45 5.46 13.21
CA GLY A 256 -8.02 5.46 12.95
C GLY A 256 -7.51 6.86 12.63
N ARG A 257 -6.21 7.04 12.82
CA ARG A 257 -5.47 8.26 12.51
C ARG A 257 -4.21 7.89 11.75
N MET A 258 -3.87 8.69 10.73
CA MET A 258 -2.68 8.44 9.92
C MET A 258 -1.41 8.43 10.80
N PRO A 259 -0.61 7.35 10.77
CA PRO A 259 0.60 7.23 11.58
C PRO A 259 1.80 7.99 10.98
N PHE A 260 1.64 8.55 9.78
CA PHE A 260 2.61 9.38 9.06
C PHE A 260 1.86 10.44 8.23
N ALA A 261 2.52 11.53 7.87
CA ALA A 261 2.00 12.42 6.85
C ALA A 261 2.11 11.76 5.47
N LEU A 262 1.17 12.04 4.57
CA LEU A 262 1.23 11.65 3.17
C LEU A 262 1.68 12.83 2.32
N ALA A 263 2.74 12.65 1.53
CA ALA A 263 3.25 13.68 0.64
C ALA A 263 2.22 14.07 -0.42
N GLY A 264 2.19 15.35 -0.77
CA GLY A 264 1.37 15.88 -1.87
C GLY A 264 1.82 15.36 -3.23
N THR A 265 3.12 15.13 -3.42
CA THR A 265 3.72 14.64 -4.67
C THR A 265 4.96 13.80 -4.38
N ARG A 266 5.49 13.11 -5.41
CA ARG A 266 6.80 12.45 -5.35
C ARG A 266 7.93 13.45 -5.04
N LYS A 267 7.83 14.66 -5.59
CA LYS A 267 8.81 15.73 -5.41
C LYS A 267 8.87 16.20 -3.95
N ALA A 268 7.72 16.27 -3.25
CA ALA A 268 7.70 16.57 -1.83
C ALA A 268 8.48 15.55 -0.98
N ILE A 269 8.60 14.29 -1.41
CA ILE A 269 9.44 13.30 -0.72
C ILE A 269 10.93 13.63 -0.89
N GLU A 270 11.34 14.01 -2.10
CA GLU A 270 12.73 14.36 -2.40
C GLU A 270 13.18 15.64 -1.68
N GLU A 271 12.26 16.59 -1.47
CA GLU A 271 12.51 17.85 -0.78
C GLU A 271 12.42 17.76 0.75
N GLN A 272 11.90 16.66 1.30
CA GLN A 272 11.63 16.54 2.73
C GLN A 272 12.91 16.59 3.56
N TYR A 273 12.92 17.47 4.55
CA TYR A 273 13.97 17.51 5.56
C TYR A 273 13.86 16.29 6.49
N SER A 274 14.93 15.50 6.58
CA SER A 274 14.97 14.23 7.34
C SER A 274 14.72 14.39 8.85
N ASP A 275 14.88 15.59 9.39
CA ASP A 275 14.66 15.93 10.80
C ASP A 275 13.28 16.52 11.10
N LEU A 276 12.42 16.69 10.08
CA LEU A 276 11.04 17.16 10.23
C LEU A 276 10.02 16.04 10.01
N PRO A 277 8.89 16.02 10.76
CA PRO A 277 7.95 14.90 10.79
C PRO A 277 6.95 14.85 9.62
N GLY A 278 7.03 15.76 8.65
CA GLY A 278 6.05 15.88 7.55
C GLY A 278 6.56 16.72 6.38
N TYR A 279 5.63 17.19 5.54
CA TYR A 279 5.96 17.80 4.25
C TYR A 279 5.64 19.29 4.15
N ALA A 280 5.28 19.94 5.25
CA ALA A 280 4.85 21.35 5.29
C ALA A 280 5.86 22.33 4.66
N GLU A 281 7.16 22.05 4.74
CA GLU A 281 8.23 22.91 4.20
C GLU A 281 8.62 22.57 2.74
N THR A 282 7.93 21.63 2.11
CA THR A 282 8.17 21.24 0.71
C THR A 282 7.27 21.99 -0.25
N THR A 283 7.64 22.02 -1.54
CA THR A 283 6.92 22.80 -2.57
C THR A 283 5.44 22.43 -2.65
N ASP A 284 5.13 21.14 -2.58
CA ASP A 284 3.78 20.61 -2.81
C ASP A 284 3.08 20.14 -1.51
N GLY A 285 3.73 20.32 -0.36
CA GLY A 285 3.15 20.06 0.95
C GLY A 285 2.78 18.60 1.21
N GLU A 286 1.90 18.39 2.19
CA GLU A 286 1.27 17.12 2.52
C GLU A 286 -0.17 17.07 2.01
N LEU A 287 -0.56 15.92 1.45
CA LEU A 287 -1.94 15.63 1.06
C LEU A 287 -2.82 15.37 2.29
N PHE A 288 -2.29 14.58 3.24
CA PHE A 288 -2.92 14.31 4.52
C PHE A 288 -1.87 14.42 5.63
N PRO A 289 -2.08 15.25 6.66
CA PRO A 289 -1.11 15.43 7.73
C PRO A 289 -1.02 14.20 8.65
N PHE A 290 0.05 14.12 9.44
CA PHE A 290 0.12 13.17 10.56
C PHE A 290 -1.08 13.33 11.48
N GLY A 291 -1.66 12.19 11.91
CA GLY A 291 -2.83 12.18 12.76
C GLY A 291 -4.13 12.55 12.06
N PHE A 292 -4.16 12.70 10.73
CA PHE A 292 -5.41 12.92 9.99
C PHE A 292 -6.32 11.69 10.03
N GLY A 293 -7.64 11.91 10.06
CA GLY A 293 -8.63 10.85 9.96
C GLY A 293 -10.04 11.39 10.24
N LEU A 294 -10.95 11.17 9.30
CA LEU A 294 -12.35 11.58 9.41
C LEU A 294 -13.16 10.58 10.24
N THR A 295 -14.34 11.02 10.67
CA THR A 295 -15.38 10.17 11.27
C THR A 295 -16.67 10.31 10.43
N TYR A 296 -17.67 9.49 10.69
CA TYR A 296 -19.03 9.73 10.18
C TYR A 296 -19.68 10.96 10.81
#